data_AF-A0A6J4BSZ0-F1
#
_entry.id   AF-A0A6J4BSZ0-F1
#
_cell.length_a   1.000
_cell.length_b   1.000
_cell.length_c   1.000
_cell.angle_alpha   90.00
_cell.angle_beta   90.00
_cell.angle_gamma   90.00
#
_symmetry.space_group_name_H-M   'P 1'
#
loop_
_entity.id
_entity.type
_entity.pdbx_description
1 polymer ?
#
loop_
_entity_poly.entity_id
_entity_poly.type
_entity_poly.pdbx_seq_one_letter_code
_entity_poly.pdbx_strand_id
1 'polypeptide(L)'
;MQAEIAASTAMMPAHIHLFAMITLSTDGRTDGGVLELDADTQIRQRLIYFLRHDEKQTRKRRAMVPLCPTLAPWLDGVTGKLIRYHTPTSVKTRAAGGAEWFERPTANIANGFEGVLLAAHAARPDLGLARQVVDADGEPVWLEPRKKLGETKRRPKMVGIGTPNTLRHTIHTWHKRQGVPEAQIDAVAGYSEQGTGASYTHLRPEYLREFLTSTEAFWEAFGEFSSSHLCYGRTTKIIIMNVRRLRG
;
A
#
# COMPACT_ATOMS: atom_id res chain seq x y z
N MET A 1 -16.05 10.76 -7.14
CA MET A 1 -15.54 9.69 -6.25
C MET A 1 -14.97 8.48 -6.99
N GLN A 2 -14.62 8.60 -8.29
CA GLN A 2 -14.10 7.49 -9.11
C GLN A 2 -12.88 7.89 -9.97
N ALA A 3 -12.17 8.97 -9.63
CA ALA A 3 -10.93 9.38 -10.31
C ALA A 3 -9.71 9.37 -9.35
N GLU A 4 -9.84 8.75 -8.17
CA GLU A 4 -9.03 9.06 -6.98
C GLU A 4 -7.74 8.22 -6.82
N ILE A 5 -7.45 7.26 -7.71
CA ILE A 5 -6.33 6.32 -7.47
C ILE A 5 -5.19 6.46 -8.51
N ALA A 6 -5.41 7.14 -9.64
CA ALA A 6 -4.47 7.09 -10.77
C ALA A 6 -3.36 8.16 -10.82
N ALA A 7 -3.25 9.01 -9.81
CA ALA A 7 -2.42 10.22 -9.93
C ALA A 7 -0.92 10.05 -9.63
N SER A 8 -0.38 8.88 -9.29
CA SER A 8 1.06 8.79 -8.98
C SER A 8 1.62 7.38 -8.99
N THR A 9 2.06 6.91 -10.17
CA THR A 9 2.80 5.64 -10.25
C THR A 9 4.15 5.73 -10.94
N ALA A 10 4.57 6.95 -11.28
CA ALA A 10 5.97 7.26 -11.59
C ALA A 10 6.79 7.78 -10.38
N MET A 11 6.16 8.02 -9.22
CA MET A 11 6.81 8.66 -8.04
C MET A 11 6.66 7.89 -6.71
N MET A 12 5.98 6.74 -6.70
CA MET A 12 5.72 6.02 -5.47
C MET A 12 6.92 5.13 -5.11
N PRO A 13 7.49 5.23 -3.89
CA PRO A 13 8.50 4.28 -3.44
C PRO A 13 7.96 2.84 -3.55
N ALA A 14 8.78 1.92 -4.06
CA ALA A 14 8.34 0.55 -4.40
C ALA A 14 7.62 -0.17 -3.26
N HIS A 15 8.04 0.06 -2.01
CA HIS A 15 7.42 -0.51 -0.81
C HIS A 15 6.01 0.06 -0.52
N ILE A 16 5.78 1.35 -0.79
CA ILE A 16 4.44 1.97 -0.68
C ILE A 16 3.53 1.41 -1.78
N HIS A 17 4.06 1.23 -2.97
CA HIS A 17 3.32 0.67 -4.09
C HIS A 17 2.90 -0.79 -3.82
N LEU A 18 3.85 -1.63 -3.41
CA LEU A 18 3.54 -3.01 -3.04
C LEU A 18 2.57 -3.09 -1.86
N PHE A 19 2.73 -2.21 -0.86
CA PHE A 19 1.78 -2.09 0.24
C PHE A 19 0.37 -1.75 -0.25
N ALA A 20 0.24 -0.82 -1.19
CA ALA A 20 -1.05 -0.45 -1.77
C ALA A 20 -1.66 -1.59 -2.58
N MET A 21 -0.86 -2.26 -3.42
CA MET A 21 -1.28 -3.44 -4.19
C MET A 21 -1.84 -4.54 -3.28
N ILE A 22 -1.13 -4.89 -2.20
CA ILE A 22 -1.60 -5.93 -1.27
C ILE A 22 -2.85 -5.46 -0.53
N THR A 23 -2.86 -4.24 0.00
CA THR A 23 -4.01 -3.72 0.78
C THR A 23 -5.29 -3.67 -0.07
N LEU A 24 -5.20 -3.12 -1.29
CA LEU A 24 -6.33 -3.03 -2.22
C LEU A 24 -6.74 -4.38 -2.81
N SER A 25 -5.91 -5.41 -2.73
CA SER A 25 -6.27 -6.75 -3.23
C SER A 25 -6.84 -7.68 -2.16
N THR A 26 -6.66 -7.34 -0.88
CA THR A 26 -6.90 -8.29 0.22
C THR A 26 -7.81 -7.75 1.32
N ASP A 27 -8.13 -6.45 1.31
CA ASP A 27 -8.75 -5.77 2.45
C ASP A 27 -7.97 -6.06 3.76
N GLY A 28 -6.64 -6.16 3.66
CA GLY A 28 -5.74 -6.47 4.77
C GLY A 28 -5.59 -5.30 5.74
N ARG A 29 -5.33 -5.58 7.02
CA ARG A 29 -5.02 -4.53 8.02
C ARG A 29 -3.57 -4.07 7.84
N THR A 30 -3.30 -2.79 8.04
CA THR A 30 -1.94 -2.25 7.99
C THR A 30 -1.06 -2.90 9.06
N ASP A 31 -1.45 -2.75 10.34
CA ASP A 31 -0.72 -3.29 11.48
C ASP A 31 -1.14 -4.73 11.78
N GLY A 32 -0.15 -5.60 12.06
CA GLY A 32 -0.40 -7.02 12.29
C GLY A 32 -1.04 -7.74 11.10
N GLY A 33 -0.93 -7.16 9.89
CA GLY A 33 -1.43 -7.73 8.65
C GLY A 33 -0.40 -7.53 7.54
N VAL A 34 -0.66 -6.59 6.64
CA VAL A 34 0.13 -6.35 5.42
C VAL A 34 1.59 -5.99 5.72
N LEU A 35 1.85 -5.18 6.75
CA LEU A 35 3.24 -4.77 7.06
C LEU A 35 4.11 -5.92 7.57
N GLU A 36 3.53 -6.93 8.20
CA GLU A 36 4.28 -8.06 8.78
C GLU A 36 4.27 -9.31 7.90
N LEU A 37 3.70 -9.21 6.70
CA LEU A 37 3.51 -10.31 5.78
C LEU A 37 4.87 -10.79 5.23
N ASP A 38 5.09 -12.08 5.36
CA ASP A 38 6.31 -12.79 4.94
C ASP A 38 5.97 -13.82 3.85
N ALA A 39 6.67 -13.76 2.72
CA ALA A 39 6.36 -14.57 1.55
C ALA A 39 6.56 -16.07 1.80
N ASP A 40 7.63 -16.42 2.51
CA ASP A 40 8.06 -17.81 2.68
C ASP A 40 7.12 -18.59 3.62
N THR A 41 6.52 -17.88 4.58
CA THR A 41 5.71 -18.51 5.64
C THR A 41 4.21 -18.31 5.47
N GLN A 42 3.78 -17.23 4.79
CA GLN A 42 2.38 -16.80 4.78
C GLN A 42 1.72 -16.84 3.39
N ILE A 43 2.45 -17.16 2.33
CA ILE A 43 1.90 -17.32 0.98
C ILE A 43 2.07 -18.76 0.54
N ARG A 44 0.95 -19.45 0.28
CA ARG A 44 0.97 -20.83 -0.23
C ARG A 44 -0.34 -21.15 -0.93
N GLN A 45 -0.30 -22.02 -1.95
CA GLN A 45 -1.50 -22.52 -2.64
C GLN A 45 -2.46 -21.40 -3.12
N ARG A 46 -1.90 -20.27 -3.59
CA ARG A 46 -2.65 -19.07 -3.99
C ARG A 46 -3.54 -18.48 -2.87
N LEU A 47 -3.12 -18.64 -1.62
CA LEU A 47 -3.75 -18.05 -0.45
C LEU A 47 -2.70 -17.25 0.34
N ILE A 48 -3.15 -16.13 0.90
CA ILE A 48 -2.40 -15.31 1.85
C ILE A 48 -2.97 -15.57 3.24
N TYR A 49 -2.10 -15.93 4.17
CA TYR A 49 -2.44 -16.22 5.57
C TYR A 49 -1.91 -15.10 6.46
N PHE A 50 -2.76 -14.16 6.88
CA PHE A 50 -2.29 -13.06 7.73
C PHE A 50 -1.88 -13.50 9.15
N LEU A 51 -2.36 -14.66 9.59
CA LEU A 51 -1.85 -15.35 10.77
C LEU A 51 -0.60 -16.15 10.39
N ARG A 52 0.50 -15.94 11.13
CA ARG A 52 1.66 -16.82 11.00
C ARG A 52 1.33 -18.21 11.54
N HIS A 53 1.92 -19.24 10.96
CA HIS A 53 1.62 -20.62 11.30
C HIS A 53 1.88 -20.95 12.78
N ASP A 54 2.88 -20.30 13.38
CA ASP A 54 3.29 -20.45 14.78
C ASP A 54 2.53 -19.54 15.76
N GLU A 55 1.68 -18.62 15.26
CA GLU A 55 0.93 -17.68 16.08
C GLU A 55 -0.46 -18.21 16.46
N LYS A 56 -0.84 -18.00 17.73
CA LYS A 56 -2.21 -18.26 18.17
C LYS A 56 -3.15 -17.15 17.67
N GLN A 57 -4.30 -17.56 17.16
CA GLN A 57 -5.33 -16.63 16.73
C GLN A 57 -5.81 -15.77 17.91
N THR A 58 -5.80 -14.45 17.73
CA THR A 58 -6.28 -13.51 18.76
C THR A 58 -7.77 -13.20 18.57
N ARG A 59 -8.38 -12.50 19.54
CA ARG A 59 -9.76 -12.01 19.44
C ARG A 59 -10.01 -11.14 18.20
N LYS A 60 -8.96 -10.47 17.69
CA LYS A 60 -9.02 -9.64 16.48
C LYS A 60 -8.90 -10.44 15.17
N ARG A 61 -8.96 -11.79 15.20
CA ARG A 61 -8.91 -12.75 14.09
C ARG A 61 -8.21 -12.29 12.79
N ARG A 62 -7.06 -12.89 12.48
CA ARG A 62 -6.36 -12.68 11.22
C ARG A 62 -6.93 -13.59 10.12
N ALA A 63 -7.24 -12.99 8.99
CA ALA A 63 -7.93 -13.64 7.88
C ALA A 63 -7.00 -14.50 7.00
N MET A 64 -7.64 -15.35 6.22
CA MET A 64 -7.07 -16.02 5.06
C MET A 64 -7.78 -15.47 3.82
N VAL A 65 -7.02 -15.11 2.80
CA VAL A 65 -7.53 -14.42 1.60
C VAL A 65 -6.97 -15.04 0.33
N PRO A 66 -7.76 -15.13 -0.76
CA PRO A 66 -7.26 -15.57 -2.06
C PRO A 66 -6.21 -14.60 -2.61
N LEU A 67 -5.14 -15.14 -3.18
CA LEU A 67 -4.17 -14.40 -3.94
C LEU A 67 -4.76 -14.09 -5.32
N CYS A 68 -5.19 -12.84 -5.50
CA CYS A 68 -5.84 -12.42 -6.73
C CYS A 68 -4.88 -12.45 -7.93
N PRO A 69 -5.35 -12.78 -9.14
CA PRO A 69 -4.52 -12.82 -10.36
C PRO A 69 -3.71 -11.55 -10.59
N THR A 70 -4.27 -10.36 -10.33
CA THR A 70 -3.55 -9.10 -10.51
C THR A 70 -2.39 -8.95 -9.53
N LEU A 71 -2.52 -9.42 -8.28
CA LEU A 71 -1.48 -9.35 -7.25
C LEU A 71 -0.40 -10.42 -7.44
N ALA A 72 -0.75 -11.62 -7.94
CA ALA A 72 0.16 -12.76 -7.98
C ALA A 72 1.53 -12.48 -8.65
N PRO A 73 1.61 -11.81 -9.82
CA PRO A 73 2.89 -11.49 -10.46
C PRO A 73 3.80 -10.55 -9.63
N TRP A 74 3.23 -9.78 -8.71
CA TRP A 74 4.00 -8.91 -7.83
C TRP A 74 4.71 -9.69 -6.72
N LEU A 75 4.14 -10.82 -6.30
CA LEU A 75 4.65 -11.63 -5.20
C LEU A 75 5.46 -12.84 -5.67
N ASP A 76 5.41 -13.17 -6.96
CA ASP A 76 6.12 -14.31 -7.54
C ASP A 76 7.63 -14.27 -7.21
N GLY A 77 8.24 -15.36 -6.76
CA GLY A 77 9.68 -15.39 -6.44
C GLY A 77 10.19 -14.39 -5.38
N VAL A 78 9.32 -13.65 -4.67
CA VAL A 78 9.72 -12.81 -3.53
C VAL A 78 9.91 -13.72 -2.32
N THR A 79 11.00 -13.52 -1.59
CA THR A 79 11.29 -14.24 -0.34
C THR A 79 11.35 -13.27 0.85
N GLY A 80 11.09 -13.78 2.05
CA GLY A 80 11.07 -13.04 3.31
C GLY A 80 9.97 -11.98 3.42
N LYS A 81 10.20 -10.97 4.27
CA LYS A 81 9.27 -9.86 4.51
C LYS A 81 8.98 -9.10 3.21
N LEU A 82 7.70 -8.92 2.88
CA LEU A 82 7.29 -8.29 1.63
C LEU A 82 7.56 -6.78 1.61
N ILE A 83 7.15 -6.08 2.67
CA ILE A 83 7.25 -4.61 2.72
C ILE A 83 8.63 -4.19 3.25
N ARG A 84 9.58 -4.00 2.32
CA ARG A 84 10.96 -3.57 2.59
C ARG A 84 11.24 -2.25 1.89
N TYR A 85 11.81 -1.29 2.59
CA TYR A 85 12.19 -0.02 1.98
C TYR A 85 13.71 0.05 1.74
N HIS A 86 14.09 0.66 0.61
CA HIS A 86 15.49 0.87 0.24
C HIS A 86 16.03 2.11 0.95
N THR A 87 17.15 1.93 1.65
CA THR A 87 17.91 3.02 2.25
C THR A 87 19.19 3.21 1.45
N PRO A 88 19.47 4.42 0.93
CA PRO A 88 20.73 4.67 0.23
C PRO A 88 21.91 4.49 1.18
N THR A 89 22.98 3.89 0.69
CA THR A 89 24.22 3.79 1.46
C THR A 89 24.94 5.13 1.50
N SER A 90 25.86 5.27 2.46
CA SER A 90 26.65 6.50 2.61
C SER A 90 27.43 6.83 1.33
N VAL A 91 27.68 8.13 1.09
CA VAL A 91 28.51 8.56 -0.05
C VAL A 91 29.87 7.86 -0.02
N LYS A 92 30.45 7.66 1.18
CA LYS A 92 31.70 6.93 1.39
C LYS A 92 31.60 5.48 0.90
N THR A 93 30.52 4.77 1.26
CA THR A 93 30.29 3.38 0.84
C THR A 93 30.19 3.28 -0.69
N ARG A 94 29.46 4.20 -1.32
CA ARG A 94 29.30 4.22 -2.79
C ARG A 94 30.60 4.59 -3.51
N ALA A 95 31.34 5.56 -2.99
CA ALA A 95 32.65 5.95 -3.54
C ALA A 95 33.69 4.82 -3.45
N ALA A 96 33.55 3.92 -2.48
CA ALA A 96 34.39 2.73 -2.34
C ALA A 96 33.91 1.54 -3.20
N GLY A 97 32.95 1.74 -4.11
CA GLY A 97 32.38 0.67 -4.94
C GLY A 97 31.41 -0.27 -4.20
N GLY A 98 30.97 0.09 -3.00
CA GLY A 98 29.95 -0.65 -2.26
C GLY A 98 28.55 -0.48 -2.85
N ALA A 99 27.61 -1.32 -2.41
CA ALA A 99 26.22 -1.31 -2.86
C ALA A 99 25.58 0.08 -2.76
N GLU A 100 24.72 0.44 -3.72
CA GLU A 100 24.07 1.75 -3.77
C GLU A 100 23.04 1.94 -2.65
N TRP A 101 22.39 0.85 -2.25
CA TRP A 101 21.36 0.82 -1.24
C TRP A 101 21.40 -0.50 -0.46
N PHE A 102 20.69 -0.53 0.65
CA PHE A 102 20.38 -1.74 1.41
C PHE A 102 18.92 -1.72 1.85
N GLU A 103 18.33 -2.89 2.07
CA GLU A 103 16.92 -3.00 2.47
C GLU A 103 16.77 -2.97 3.97
N ARG A 104 15.66 -2.38 4.43
CA ARG A 104 15.22 -2.44 5.81
C ARG A 104 13.76 -2.91 5.90
N PRO A 105 13.44 -3.79 6.86
CA PRO A 105 12.05 -4.05 7.25
C PRO A 105 11.30 -2.75 7.53
N THR A 106 10.09 -2.62 7.00
CA THR A 106 9.24 -1.46 7.27
C THR A 106 8.31 -1.76 8.44
N ALA A 107 8.50 -1.08 9.56
CA ALA A 107 7.60 -1.19 10.72
C ALA A 107 6.46 -0.15 10.71
N ASN A 108 6.60 0.90 9.91
CA ASN A 108 5.61 1.97 9.77
C ASN A 108 5.67 2.55 8.36
N ILE A 109 4.52 2.75 7.75
CA ILE A 109 4.35 3.22 6.36
C ILE A 109 3.78 4.64 6.27
N ALA A 110 3.29 5.19 7.38
CA ALA A 110 2.50 6.43 7.41
C ALA A 110 3.26 7.63 6.83
N ASN A 111 4.50 7.86 7.25
CA ASN A 111 5.31 8.98 6.76
C ASN A 111 5.62 8.86 5.26
N GLY A 112 5.93 7.64 4.79
CA GLY A 112 6.17 7.39 3.38
C GLY A 112 4.89 7.59 2.55
N PHE A 113 3.75 7.14 3.08
CA PHE A 113 2.44 7.28 2.45
C PHE A 113 2.02 8.74 2.35
N GLU A 114 2.17 9.52 3.43
CA GLU A 114 1.92 10.95 3.42
C GLU A 114 2.81 11.66 2.39
N GLY A 115 4.09 11.31 2.32
CA GLY A 115 4.99 11.84 1.29
C GLY A 115 4.49 11.61 -0.14
N VAL A 116 3.87 10.45 -0.40
CA VAL A 116 3.26 10.15 -1.71
C VAL A 116 2.01 10.99 -1.96
N LEU A 117 1.15 11.18 -0.95
CA LEU A 117 -0.03 12.05 -1.07
C LEU A 117 0.37 13.51 -1.37
N LEU A 118 1.40 14.01 -0.68
CA LEU A 118 1.94 15.35 -0.92
C LEU A 118 2.51 15.48 -2.34
N ALA A 119 3.27 14.48 -2.81
CA ALA A 119 3.81 14.47 -4.16
C ALA A 119 2.71 14.40 -5.23
N ALA A 120 1.69 13.55 -5.01
CA ALA A 120 0.54 13.44 -5.91
C ALA A 120 -0.27 14.74 -5.95
N HIS A 121 -0.50 15.39 -4.80
CA HIS A 121 -1.15 16.70 -4.76
C HIS A 121 -0.34 17.78 -5.47
N ALA A 122 0.99 17.80 -5.30
CA ALA A 122 1.84 18.75 -6.01
C ALA A 122 1.77 18.56 -7.55
N ALA A 123 1.62 17.31 -8.02
CA ALA A 123 1.44 17.00 -9.43
C ALA A 123 0.01 17.27 -9.95
N ARG A 124 -0.99 17.05 -9.10
CA ARG A 124 -2.42 17.20 -9.40
C ARG A 124 -3.17 17.88 -8.24
N PRO A 125 -3.04 19.23 -8.11
CA PRO A 125 -3.66 19.97 -7.02
C PRO A 125 -5.18 19.88 -7.01
N ASP A 126 -5.77 19.72 -8.19
CA ASP A 126 -7.21 19.57 -8.43
C ASP A 126 -7.83 18.36 -7.71
N LEU A 127 -7.02 17.35 -7.39
CA LEU A 127 -7.48 16.15 -6.67
C LEU A 127 -7.57 16.35 -5.15
N GLY A 128 -7.08 17.46 -4.60
CA GLY A 128 -7.23 17.77 -3.18
C GLY A 128 -6.55 16.76 -2.23
N LEU A 129 -5.52 16.04 -2.69
CA LEU A 129 -4.84 15.00 -1.91
C LEU A 129 -3.97 15.53 -0.75
N ALA A 130 -3.82 16.85 -0.62
CA ALA A 130 -3.18 17.50 0.50
C ALA A 130 -3.85 18.86 0.77
N ARG A 131 -3.64 19.38 1.98
CA ARG A 131 -4.04 20.74 2.36
C ARG A 131 -2.95 21.43 3.16
N GLN A 132 -2.98 22.75 3.16
CA GLN A 132 -2.16 23.52 4.10
C GLN A 132 -2.74 23.36 5.51
N VAL A 133 -1.86 23.11 6.48
CA VAL A 133 -2.19 23.08 7.90
C VAL A 133 -2.52 24.51 8.33
N VAL A 134 -3.60 24.66 9.08
CA VAL A 134 -3.95 25.91 9.79
C VAL A 134 -3.66 25.75 11.28
N ASP A 135 -3.33 26.83 11.96
CA ASP A 135 -3.18 26.85 13.41
C ASP A 135 -4.55 26.95 14.13
N ALA A 136 -4.51 27.17 15.45
CA ALA A 136 -5.72 27.25 16.27
C ALA A 136 -6.60 28.46 15.93
N ASP A 137 -6.01 29.51 15.37
CA ASP A 137 -6.70 30.75 14.98
C ASP A 137 -7.20 30.67 13.53
N GLY A 138 -6.94 29.56 12.83
CA GLY A 138 -7.32 29.34 11.44
C GLY A 138 -6.30 29.90 10.44
N GLU A 139 -5.15 30.40 10.91
CA GLU A 139 -4.14 31.00 10.04
C GLU A 139 -3.25 29.93 9.40
N PRO A 140 -2.85 30.09 8.12
CA PRO A 140 -2.02 29.10 7.44
C PRO A 140 -0.63 28.96 8.07
N VAL A 141 -0.24 27.73 8.40
CA VAL A 141 1.07 27.43 8.96
C VAL A 141 2.14 27.41 7.87
N TRP A 142 3.25 28.09 8.13
CA TRP A 142 4.43 28.17 7.27
C TRP A 142 5.64 27.55 7.95
N LEU A 143 6.45 26.83 7.17
CA LEU A 143 7.71 26.26 7.61
C LEU A 143 8.87 27.16 7.18
N GLU A 144 9.83 27.34 8.08
CA GLU A 144 11.04 28.11 7.82
C GLU A 144 11.94 27.43 6.77
N PRO A 145 12.71 28.21 6.00
CA PRO A 145 13.59 27.67 4.97
C PRO A 145 14.66 26.74 5.57
N ARG A 146 14.83 25.55 4.99
CA ARG A 146 15.90 24.63 5.39
C ARG A 146 17.22 25.06 4.76
N LYS A 147 17.95 25.93 5.47
CA LYS A 147 19.27 26.46 5.04
C LYS A 147 20.25 25.37 4.57
N LYS A 148 20.28 24.21 5.26
CA LYS A 148 21.13 23.06 4.90
C LYS A 148 20.78 22.40 3.56
N LEU A 149 19.58 22.64 3.04
CA LEU A 149 19.10 22.15 1.74
C LEU A 149 19.11 23.25 0.67
N GLY A 150 19.65 24.44 0.96
CA GLY A 150 19.67 25.58 0.03
C GLY A 150 18.33 26.29 -0.14
N GLU A 151 17.32 25.99 0.68
CA GLU A 151 16.03 26.67 0.65
C GLU A 151 16.18 28.12 1.18
N THR A 152 15.69 29.09 0.42
CA THR A 152 15.74 30.53 0.77
C THR A 152 14.38 31.13 1.11
N LYS A 153 13.29 30.44 0.76
CA LYS A 153 11.91 30.91 0.96
C LYS A 153 11.16 30.02 1.94
N ARG A 154 10.24 30.62 2.70
CA ARG A 154 9.28 29.88 3.54
C ARG A 154 8.39 29.05 2.63
N ARG A 155 7.89 27.93 3.16
CA ARG A 155 7.02 27.01 2.42
C ARG A 155 5.78 26.67 3.23
N PRO A 156 4.62 26.45 2.60
CA PRO A 156 3.43 26.06 3.33
C PRO A 156 3.66 24.71 4.02
N LYS A 157 3.18 24.58 5.26
CA LYS A 157 3.12 23.28 5.94
C LYS A 157 1.96 22.49 5.35
N MET A 158 2.26 21.58 4.44
CA MET A 158 1.25 20.69 3.84
C MET A 158 1.10 19.41 4.66
N VAL A 159 -0.13 18.88 4.69
CA VAL A 159 -0.47 17.56 5.25
C VAL A 159 -1.25 16.77 4.21
N GLY A 160 -0.96 15.48 4.07
CA GLY A 160 -1.68 14.59 3.16
C GLY A 160 -3.12 14.34 3.65
N ILE A 161 -4.09 14.26 2.74
CA ILE A 161 -5.46 13.89 3.06
C ILE A 161 -5.64 12.38 2.83
N GLY A 162 -5.50 11.63 3.91
CA GLY A 162 -5.63 10.17 3.91
C GLY A 162 -4.59 9.51 4.80
N THR A 163 -4.82 8.24 5.12
CA THR A 163 -3.88 7.39 5.86
C THR A 163 -3.71 6.08 5.11
N PRO A 164 -2.73 5.22 5.48
CA PRO A 164 -2.65 3.88 4.91
C PRO A 164 -3.96 3.09 5.01
N ASN A 165 -4.74 3.32 6.07
CA ASN A 165 -6.05 2.68 6.26
C ASN A 165 -7.14 3.21 5.31
N THR A 166 -6.93 4.37 4.68
CA THR A 166 -7.83 4.88 3.63
C THR A 166 -7.90 3.90 2.46
N LEU A 167 -6.79 3.25 2.08
CA LEU A 167 -6.79 2.23 1.03
C LEU A 167 -7.73 1.06 1.37
N ARG A 168 -7.67 0.60 2.62
CA ARG A 168 -8.55 -0.45 3.14
C ARG A 168 -10.02 -0.01 3.05
N HIS A 169 -10.34 1.19 3.52
CA HIS A 169 -11.70 1.73 3.40
C HIS A 169 -12.19 1.84 1.95
N THR A 170 -11.30 2.21 1.03
CA THR A 170 -11.62 2.30 -0.40
C THR A 170 -12.03 0.95 -0.96
N ILE A 171 -11.20 -0.10 -0.79
CA ILE A 171 -11.53 -1.42 -1.33
C ILE A 171 -12.74 -2.05 -0.62
N HIS A 172 -12.85 -1.87 0.70
CA HIS A 172 -14.01 -2.32 1.45
C HIS A 172 -15.32 -1.69 0.93
N THR A 173 -15.31 -0.38 0.67
CA THR A 173 -16.46 0.34 0.11
C THR A 173 -16.77 -0.12 -1.32
N TRP A 174 -15.74 -0.42 -2.12
CA TRP A 174 -15.92 -0.99 -3.46
C TRP A 174 -16.67 -2.31 -3.41
N HIS A 175 -16.25 -3.26 -2.56
CA HIS A 175 -16.91 -4.55 -2.43
C HIS A 175 -18.38 -4.43 -2.03
N LYS A 176 -18.69 -3.52 -1.08
CA LYS A 176 -20.09 -3.23 -0.71
C LYS A 176 -20.91 -2.73 -1.88
N ARG A 177 -20.35 -1.86 -2.72
CA ARG A 177 -21.04 -1.34 -3.92
C ARG A 177 -21.26 -2.40 -5.00
N GLN A 178 -20.34 -3.36 -5.10
CA GLN A 178 -20.47 -4.49 -6.04
C GLN A 178 -21.40 -5.60 -5.52
N GLY A 179 -21.95 -5.46 -4.30
CA GLY A 179 -22.88 -6.44 -3.73
C GLY A 179 -22.21 -7.71 -3.20
N VAL A 180 -20.91 -7.66 -2.88
CA VAL A 180 -20.23 -8.79 -2.24
C VAL A 180 -20.90 -9.08 -0.88
N PRO A 181 -21.23 -10.35 -0.55
CA PRO A 181 -21.86 -10.70 0.70
C PRO A 181 -21.07 -10.20 1.91
N GLU A 182 -21.74 -9.58 2.87
CA GLU A 182 -21.08 -9.01 4.07
C GLU A 182 -20.24 -10.06 4.80
N ALA A 183 -20.70 -11.32 4.85
CA ALA A 183 -19.96 -12.41 5.48
C ALA A 183 -18.63 -12.74 4.78
N GLN A 184 -18.48 -12.50 3.46
CA GLN A 184 -17.19 -12.62 2.77
C GLN A 184 -16.30 -11.44 3.09
N ILE A 185 -16.86 -10.22 3.07
CA ILE A 185 -16.13 -8.99 3.42
C ILE A 185 -15.63 -9.04 4.86
N ASP A 186 -16.45 -9.49 5.80
CA ASP A 186 -16.10 -9.64 7.21
C ASP A 186 -15.01 -10.70 7.41
N ALA A 187 -15.11 -11.83 6.70
CA ALA A 187 -14.12 -12.89 6.77
C ALA A 187 -12.73 -12.41 6.32
N VAL A 188 -12.62 -11.66 5.21
CA VAL A 188 -11.33 -11.13 4.72
C VAL A 188 -10.83 -9.96 5.55
N ALA A 189 -11.75 -9.14 6.06
CA ALA A 189 -11.44 -8.01 6.93
C ALA A 189 -10.97 -8.47 8.33
N GLY A 190 -11.20 -9.73 8.69
CA GLY A 190 -10.88 -10.28 10.01
C GLY A 190 -11.88 -9.84 11.08
N TYR A 191 -13.13 -9.58 10.71
CA TYR A 191 -14.24 -9.41 11.64
C TYR A 191 -14.78 -10.79 12.08
N SER A 192 -15.31 -10.86 13.29
CA SER A 192 -15.94 -12.09 13.78
C SER A 192 -17.42 -12.12 13.42
N GLU A 193 -17.90 -13.21 12.82
CA GLU A 193 -19.33 -13.51 12.84
C GLU A 193 -19.80 -13.66 14.30
N GLN A 194 -20.92 -13.04 14.65
CA GLN A 194 -21.60 -13.29 15.92
C GLN A 194 -22.41 -14.60 15.77
N GLY A 195 -21.97 -15.70 16.38
CA GLY A 195 -22.76 -16.94 16.43
C GLY A 195 -21.96 -18.24 16.61
N THR A 196 -22.66 -19.33 16.95
CA THR A 196 -22.13 -20.69 17.15
C THR A 196 -21.60 -21.36 15.87
N GLY A 197 -21.86 -20.78 14.69
CA GLY A 197 -21.34 -21.21 13.39
C GLY A 197 -19.89 -20.83 13.10
N ALA A 198 -19.30 -19.91 13.89
CA ALA A 198 -17.95 -19.36 13.71
C ALA A 198 -16.81 -20.40 13.84
N SER A 199 -17.14 -21.64 14.21
CA SER A 199 -16.27 -22.81 14.37
C SER A 199 -16.28 -23.72 13.13
N TYR A 200 -17.32 -23.63 12.28
CA TYR A 200 -17.56 -24.54 11.15
C TYR A 200 -17.20 -23.94 9.80
N THR A 201 -16.87 -22.64 9.77
CA THR A 201 -16.42 -21.90 8.60
C THR A 201 -14.94 -22.26 8.30
N HIS A 202 -14.67 -23.53 8.02
CA HIS A 202 -13.54 -23.91 7.18
C HIS A 202 -13.86 -23.40 5.78
N LEU A 203 -13.67 -22.10 5.57
CA LEU A 203 -13.99 -21.42 4.34
C LEU A 203 -13.15 -22.05 3.24
N ARG A 204 -13.78 -22.91 2.46
CA ARG A 204 -13.15 -23.45 1.26
C ARG A 204 -12.80 -22.26 0.37
N PRO A 205 -11.73 -22.31 -0.43
CA PRO A 205 -11.31 -21.20 -1.28
C PRO A 205 -12.45 -20.63 -2.14
N GLU A 206 -13.43 -21.46 -2.51
CA GLU A 206 -14.62 -21.07 -3.27
C GLU A 206 -15.56 -20.11 -2.54
N TYR A 207 -15.52 -20.07 -1.21
CA TYR A 207 -16.35 -19.15 -0.42
C TYR A 207 -16.01 -17.69 -0.70
N LEU A 208 -14.74 -17.36 -1.01
CA LEU A 208 -14.30 -16.00 -1.28
C LEU A 208 -14.33 -15.65 -2.78
N ARG A 209 -15.13 -16.37 -3.57
CA ARG A 209 -15.20 -16.18 -5.02
C ARG A 209 -15.76 -14.81 -5.39
N GLU A 210 -16.83 -14.35 -4.74
CA GLU A 210 -17.44 -13.05 -5.05
C GLU A 210 -16.53 -11.89 -4.64
N PHE A 211 -15.86 -12.02 -3.49
CA PHE A 211 -14.79 -11.12 -3.10
C PHE A 211 -13.69 -11.06 -4.17
N LEU A 212 -13.16 -12.21 -4.59
CA LEU A 212 -12.10 -12.29 -5.59
C LEU A 212 -12.51 -11.67 -6.94
N THR A 213 -13.72 -11.99 -7.42
CA THR A 213 -14.27 -11.39 -8.65
C THR A 213 -14.40 -9.87 -8.51
N SER A 214 -14.88 -9.37 -7.37
CA SER A 214 -15.00 -7.95 -7.11
C SER A 214 -13.64 -7.23 -7.04
N THR A 215 -12.61 -7.89 -6.49
CA THR A 215 -11.23 -7.37 -6.47
C THR A 215 -10.64 -7.26 -7.87
N GLU A 216 -10.82 -8.26 -8.73
CA GLU A 216 -10.32 -8.16 -10.11
C GLU A 216 -11.11 -7.12 -10.91
N ALA A 217 -12.42 -6.97 -10.68
CA ALA A 217 -13.21 -5.89 -11.27
C ALA A 217 -12.74 -4.49 -10.80
N PHE A 218 -12.26 -4.37 -9.54
CA PHE A 218 -11.63 -3.13 -9.07
C PHE A 218 -10.37 -2.81 -9.89
N TRP A 219 -9.51 -3.80 -10.12
CA TRP A 219 -8.27 -3.60 -10.88
C TRP A 219 -8.53 -3.31 -12.36
N GLU A 220 -9.53 -3.96 -12.95
CA GLU A 220 -10.00 -3.66 -14.31
C GLU A 220 -10.46 -2.20 -14.44
N ALA A 221 -11.35 -1.75 -13.54
CA ALA A 221 -11.80 -0.36 -13.51
C ALA A 221 -10.64 0.63 -13.23
N PHE A 222 -9.70 0.25 -12.36
CA PHE A 222 -8.50 1.05 -12.11
C PHE A 222 -7.62 1.18 -13.37
N GLY A 223 -7.62 0.17 -14.24
CA GLY A 223 -6.90 0.16 -15.50
C GLY A 223 -7.35 1.20 -16.53
N GLU A 224 -8.56 1.74 -16.41
CA GLU A 224 -9.02 2.88 -17.21
C GLU A 224 -8.18 4.14 -16.94
N PHE A 225 -7.59 4.23 -15.74
CA PHE A 225 -6.88 5.41 -15.30
C PHE A 225 -5.37 5.21 -15.15
N SER A 226 -4.91 3.99 -14.89
CA SER A 226 -3.48 3.70 -14.71
C SER A 226 -3.13 2.23 -14.98
N SER A 227 -2.05 2.00 -15.72
CA SER A 227 -1.49 0.67 -15.96
C SER A 227 -0.54 0.18 -14.87
N SER A 228 -0.40 0.92 -13.77
CA SER A 228 0.63 0.65 -12.76
C SER A 228 0.43 -0.61 -11.94
N HIS A 229 -0.78 -1.14 -11.90
CA HIS A 229 -1.12 -2.40 -11.26
C HIS A 229 -0.68 -3.60 -12.11
N LEU A 230 -0.42 -3.37 -13.40
CA LEU A 230 0.06 -4.38 -14.33
C LEU A 230 1.56 -4.59 -14.11
N CYS A 231 1.95 -5.81 -13.76
CA CYS A 231 3.34 -6.21 -13.56
C CYS A 231 4.06 -6.43 -14.91
N TYR A 232 3.88 -5.53 -15.89
CA TYR A 232 4.65 -5.60 -17.14
C TYR A 232 6.08 -5.12 -16.86
N GLY A 233 7.00 -6.08 -16.70
CA GLY A 233 8.44 -5.80 -16.66
C GLY A 233 8.99 -5.56 -15.25
N ARG A 234 9.18 -6.64 -14.49
CA ARG A 234 10.16 -6.68 -13.38
C ARG A 234 11.60 -6.30 -13.80
N THR A 235 11.84 -6.10 -15.09
CA THR A 235 13.10 -5.59 -15.64
C THR A 235 13.01 -4.06 -15.84
N THR A 236 13.58 -3.34 -14.87
CA THR A 236 14.41 -2.14 -15.13
C THR A 236 13.74 -0.75 -15.17
N LYS A 237 12.40 -0.58 -15.25
CA LYS A 237 11.83 0.79 -15.39
C LYS A 237 11.38 1.51 -14.12
N ILE A 238 10.97 0.83 -13.06
CA ILE A 238 10.52 1.53 -11.83
C ILE A 238 11.71 2.13 -11.05
N ILE A 239 12.92 1.59 -11.24
CA ILE A 239 14.14 2.04 -10.54
C ILE A 239 14.88 3.16 -11.31
N ILE A 240 14.69 3.31 -12.63
CA ILE A 240 15.45 4.25 -13.48
C ILE A 240 14.68 5.54 -13.82
N MET A 241 13.92 6.11 -12.88
CA MET A 241 13.40 7.49 -13.04
C MET A 241 14.01 8.51 -12.08
N ASN A 242 14.96 8.11 -11.21
CA ASN A 242 15.57 9.01 -10.21
C ASN A 242 17.02 9.45 -10.49
N VAL A 243 17.57 9.24 -11.69
CA VAL A 243 18.96 9.66 -12.01
C VAL A 243 19.05 10.75 -13.09
N ARG A 244 17.94 11.16 -13.74
CA ARG A 244 17.98 12.09 -14.89
C ARG A 244 17.52 13.52 -14.64
N ARG A 245 17.54 14.02 -13.40
CA ARG A 245 17.25 15.44 -13.12
C ARG A 245 18.29 16.12 -12.21
N LEU A 246 19.57 15.93 -12.54
CA LEU A 246 20.67 16.81 -12.11
C LEU A 246 21.74 16.81 -13.21
N ARG A 247 21.46 17.45 -14.34
CA ARG A 247 22.39 18.01 -15.34
C ARG A 247 21.56 18.53 -16.51
N GLY A 248 21.59 19.85 -16.68
CA GLY A 248 20.78 20.64 -17.60
C GLY A 248 20.58 22.00 -16.97
#